data_AF-A0A7L3A8Z8-F1
#
_entry.id   AF-A0A7L3A8Z8-F1
#
_cell.length_a   1.000
_cell.length_b   1.000
_cell.length_c   1.000
_cell.angle_alpha   90.00
_cell.angle_beta   90.00
_cell.angle_gamma   90.00
#
_symmetry.space_group_name_H-M   'P 1'
#
loop_
_entity.id
_entity.type
_entity.pdbx_description
1 polymer ?
#
loop_
_entity_poly.entity_id
_entity_poly.type
_entity_poly.pdbx_seq_one_letter_code
_entity_poly.pdbx_strand_id
1 'polypeptide(L)'
;LAAAALLALGRAVLRRPRLAFLAALLFSVSPAGVFMAAAYSESAFALLAFGAMWQLERGRGGLSALLFALAAGARANGLVNAGFLLYSRGRRFVLGLQGAPAPPGTLPALWKRALGLASSAALACAAVSLPFALFQYYAYLRFCEPGTGLGQSVPEALLQLARDKGYRVAGVPGAKPPWCSQRFPLVYSYIQDTYWNVGFLRYFQLRQIPNFLLALPVTLLSSWAAWTYVSTNPRHCLTLGLERSKSEEKGKARDGFCGPAVFVYVVHSTALLVFGFFCMHVQVLTRFLGSSSPILYWFSAHLLQEHEPLLWSTGTDNPASGKPLQGKSPSSCGRGTSDNPVVRLLLNWRSITPLSKSILGFFLGYWLLGLILHCNFLPWT
;
A
#
# COMPACT_ATOMS: atom_id res chain seq x y z
N LEU A 1 -10.51 11.62 -1.02
CA LEU A 1 -10.81 10.51 -1.95
C LEU A 1 -10.08 9.20 -1.58
N ALA A 2 -8.76 9.19 -1.38
CA ALA A 2 -8.02 7.96 -1.03
C ALA A 2 -8.56 7.25 0.23
N ALA A 3 -8.93 7.99 1.27
CA ALA A 3 -9.57 7.45 2.48
C ALA A 3 -10.88 6.70 2.18
N ALA A 4 -11.69 7.21 1.24
CA ALA A 4 -12.94 6.58 0.83
C ALA A 4 -12.69 5.30 0.03
N ALA A 5 -11.66 5.28 -0.83
CA ALA A 5 -11.23 4.07 -1.51
C ALA A 5 -10.74 3.01 -0.52
N LEU A 6 -9.96 3.41 0.50
CA LEU A 6 -9.51 2.51 1.57
C LEU A 6 -10.69 1.96 2.39
N LEU A 7 -11.70 2.79 2.68
CA LEU A 7 -12.93 2.34 3.36
C LEU A 7 -13.69 1.31 2.53
N ALA A 8 -13.88 1.59 1.24
CA ALA A 8 -14.58 0.68 0.33
C ALA A 8 -13.83 -0.65 0.17
N LEU A 9 -12.51 -0.61 0.05
CA LEU A 9 -11.63 -1.78 0.05
C LEU A 9 -11.75 -2.56 1.36
N GLY A 10 -11.62 -1.88 2.50
CA GLY A 10 -11.69 -2.50 3.82
C GLY A 10 -13.03 -3.19 4.08
N ARG A 11 -14.15 -2.60 3.61
CA ARG A 11 -15.47 -3.25 3.70
C ARG A 11 -15.56 -4.53 2.88
N ALA A 12 -14.94 -4.57 1.71
CA ALA A 12 -14.92 -5.75 0.85
C ALA A 12 -14.01 -6.87 1.42
N VAL A 13 -12.82 -6.51 1.91
CA VAL A 13 -11.80 -7.47 2.36
C VAL A 13 -12.00 -7.92 3.80
N LEU A 14 -12.16 -6.96 4.73
CA LEU A 14 -12.22 -7.26 6.17
C LEU A 14 -13.62 -7.74 6.60
N ARG A 15 -14.67 -7.44 5.83
CA ARG A 15 -16.08 -7.74 6.17
C ARG A 15 -16.56 -7.24 7.53
N ARG A 16 -15.78 -6.36 8.18
CA ARG A 16 -16.13 -5.65 9.42
C ARG A 16 -16.21 -4.15 9.14
N PRO A 17 -17.42 -3.57 9.02
CA PRO A 17 -17.58 -2.18 8.59
C PRO A 17 -17.00 -1.18 9.59
N ARG A 18 -17.08 -1.48 10.91
CA ARG A 18 -16.49 -0.65 11.97
C ARG A 18 -14.96 -0.61 11.88
N LEU A 19 -14.33 -1.77 11.68
CA LEU A 19 -12.88 -1.89 11.51
C LEU A 19 -12.40 -1.10 10.28
N ALA A 20 -13.09 -1.27 9.15
CA ALA A 20 -12.77 -0.56 7.92
C ALA A 20 -12.94 0.97 8.07
N PHE A 21 -13.96 1.41 8.80
CA PHE A 21 -14.18 2.81 9.10
C PHE A 21 -13.09 3.40 9.99
N LEU A 22 -12.72 2.70 11.06
CA LEU A 22 -11.63 3.12 11.95
C LEU A 22 -10.30 3.22 11.19
N ALA A 23 -10.00 2.25 10.31
CA ALA A 23 -8.80 2.31 9.47
C ALA A 23 -8.80 3.51 8.52
N ALA A 24 -9.94 3.86 7.92
CA ALA A 24 -10.06 5.04 7.06
C ALA A 24 -9.89 6.36 7.82
N LEU A 25 -10.33 6.41 9.09
CA LEU A 25 -10.07 7.55 9.98
C LEU A 25 -8.58 7.66 10.31
N LEU A 26 -7.92 6.55 10.67
CA LEU A 26 -6.47 6.52 10.91
C LEU A 26 -5.68 6.93 9.66
N PHE A 27 -6.12 6.54 8.46
CA PHE A 27 -5.52 7.02 7.21
C PHE A 27 -5.63 8.54 7.04
N SER A 28 -6.76 9.13 7.45
CA SER A 28 -6.97 10.58 7.36
C SER A 28 -6.01 11.37 8.25
N VAL A 29 -5.54 10.78 9.36
CA VAL A 29 -4.51 11.33 10.26
C VAL A 29 -3.21 10.53 10.18
N SER A 30 -2.87 10.04 8.98
CA SER A 30 -1.69 9.20 8.76
C SER A 30 -0.40 9.92 9.19
N PRO A 31 0.61 9.20 9.72
CA PRO A 31 1.97 9.69 9.89
C PRO A 31 2.57 10.31 8.63
N ALA A 32 2.13 9.86 7.45
CA ALA A 32 2.52 10.39 6.14
C ALA A 32 1.59 11.51 5.64
N GLY A 33 0.76 12.10 6.50
CA GLY A 33 -0.37 12.96 6.15
C GLY A 33 0.02 14.16 5.29
N VAL A 34 1.19 14.77 5.51
CA VAL A 34 1.69 15.87 4.68
C VAL A 34 1.79 15.47 3.20
N PHE A 35 2.32 14.30 2.89
CA PHE A 35 2.43 13.80 1.50
C PHE A 35 1.08 13.38 0.92
N MET A 36 0.06 13.18 1.77
CA MET A 36 -1.31 12.88 1.35
C MET A 36 -2.14 14.15 1.11
N ALA A 37 -1.76 15.27 1.72
CA ALA A 37 -2.49 16.53 1.69
C ALA A 37 -1.86 17.57 0.76
N ALA A 38 -0.53 17.68 0.74
CA ALA A 38 0.19 18.54 -0.20
C ALA A 38 0.25 17.92 -1.61
N ALA A 39 0.67 18.71 -2.59
CA ALA A 39 0.72 18.34 -4.01
C ALA A 39 1.86 17.36 -4.33
N TYR A 40 1.83 16.19 -3.70
CA TYR A 40 2.75 15.07 -3.87
C TYR A 40 2.06 13.89 -4.57
N SER A 41 2.85 13.09 -5.28
CA SER A 41 2.32 11.93 -6.04
C SER A 41 1.85 10.79 -5.14
N GLU A 42 2.25 10.76 -3.87
CA GLU A 42 1.78 9.81 -2.85
C GLU A 42 0.26 9.80 -2.70
N SER A 43 -0.38 10.98 -2.73
CA SER A 43 -1.84 11.13 -2.60
C SER A 43 -2.59 10.51 -3.79
N ALA A 44 -2.15 10.82 -5.01
CA ALA A 44 -2.70 10.28 -6.25
C ALA A 44 -2.43 8.77 -6.34
N PHE A 45 -1.23 8.34 -5.98
CA PHE A 45 -0.84 6.94 -5.93
C PHE A 45 -1.72 6.14 -4.96
N ALA A 46 -1.92 6.61 -3.72
CA ALA A 46 -2.76 5.94 -2.74
C ALA A 46 -4.21 5.79 -3.22
N LEU A 47 -4.77 6.84 -3.83
CA LEU A 47 -6.10 6.79 -4.43
C LEU A 47 -6.19 5.72 -5.53
N LEU A 48 -5.26 5.73 -6.48
CA LEU A 48 -5.25 4.81 -7.62
C LEU A 48 -4.98 3.37 -7.16
N ALA A 49 -4.04 3.15 -6.24
CA ALA A 49 -3.68 1.84 -5.71
C ALA A 49 -4.83 1.22 -4.90
N PHE A 50 -5.40 1.95 -3.93
CA PHE A 50 -6.54 1.43 -3.15
C PHE A 50 -7.79 1.27 -4.01
N GLY A 51 -8.01 2.17 -4.97
CA GLY A 51 -9.06 2.03 -5.97
C GLY A 51 -8.89 0.78 -6.82
N ALA A 52 -7.68 0.52 -7.33
CA ALA A 52 -7.37 -0.66 -8.13
C ALA A 52 -7.57 -1.96 -7.35
N MET A 53 -7.11 -2.01 -6.09
CA MET A 53 -7.35 -3.13 -5.18
C MET A 53 -8.85 -3.35 -4.97
N TRP A 54 -9.62 -2.28 -4.75
CA TRP A 54 -11.07 -2.39 -4.52
C TRP A 54 -11.82 -2.91 -5.76
N GLN A 55 -11.46 -2.43 -6.96
CA GLN A 55 -12.05 -2.93 -8.19
C GLN A 55 -11.67 -4.38 -8.48
N LEU A 56 -10.48 -4.81 -8.04
CA LEU A 56 -10.06 -6.22 -8.14
C LEU A 56 -10.98 -7.13 -7.31
N GLU A 57 -11.26 -6.73 -6.07
CA GLU A 57 -12.17 -7.46 -5.17
C GLU A 57 -13.62 -7.48 -5.68
N ARG A 58 -14.04 -6.47 -6.44
CA ARG A 58 -15.34 -6.46 -7.14
C ARG A 58 -15.39 -7.32 -8.40
N GLY A 59 -14.30 -8.00 -8.76
CA GLY A 59 -14.20 -8.80 -9.98
C GLY A 59 -13.99 -7.99 -11.27
N ARG A 60 -13.81 -6.66 -11.18
CA ARG A 60 -13.61 -5.76 -12.33
C ARG A 60 -12.14 -5.69 -12.73
N GLY A 61 -11.59 -6.82 -13.19
CA GLY A 61 -10.16 -6.98 -13.44
C GLY A 61 -9.55 -6.00 -14.47
N GLY A 62 -10.30 -5.62 -15.51
CA GLY A 62 -9.84 -4.66 -16.52
C GLY A 62 -9.65 -3.25 -15.95
N LEU A 63 -10.66 -2.74 -15.24
CA LEU A 63 -10.57 -1.45 -14.56
C LEU A 63 -9.48 -1.45 -13.47
N SER A 64 -9.35 -2.55 -12.74
CA SER A 64 -8.26 -2.73 -11.77
C SER A 64 -6.87 -2.64 -12.44
N ALA A 65 -6.68 -3.29 -13.58
CA ALA A 65 -5.41 -3.23 -14.31
C ALA A 65 -5.09 -1.81 -14.82
N LEU A 66 -6.09 -1.09 -15.33
CA LEU A 66 -5.94 0.31 -15.72
C LEU A 66 -5.53 1.19 -14.53
N LEU A 67 -6.21 1.06 -13.40
CA LEU A 67 -5.90 1.84 -12.19
C LEU A 67 -4.52 1.50 -11.63
N PHE A 68 -4.08 0.23 -11.68
CA PHE A 68 -2.72 -0.15 -11.30
C PHE A 68 -1.66 0.41 -12.25
N ALA A 69 -1.94 0.46 -13.56
CA ALA A 69 -1.06 1.11 -14.53
C ALA A 69 -0.94 2.61 -14.23
N LEU A 70 -2.05 3.31 -14.02
CA LEU A 70 -2.03 4.72 -13.63
C LEU A 70 -1.29 4.93 -12.29
N ALA A 71 -1.43 4.03 -11.33
CA ALA A 71 -0.67 4.07 -10.09
C ALA A 71 0.85 3.92 -10.35
N ALA A 72 1.26 2.98 -11.21
CA ALA A 72 2.65 2.82 -11.62
C ALA A 72 3.19 4.04 -12.39
N GLY A 73 2.32 4.75 -13.11
CA GLY A 73 2.64 6.04 -13.76
C GLY A 73 2.81 7.17 -12.76
N ALA A 74 2.01 7.22 -11.68
CA ALA A 74 2.18 8.19 -10.61
C ALA A 74 3.48 7.94 -9.83
N ARG A 75 3.83 6.67 -9.59
CA ARG A 75 5.05 6.25 -8.88
C ARG A 75 5.53 4.86 -9.29
N ALA A 76 6.84 4.72 -9.46
CA ALA A 76 7.47 3.47 -9.90
C ALA A 76 7.23 2.27 -8.96
N ASN A 77 6.97 2.49 -7.66
CA ASN A 77 6.62 1.40 -6.74
C ASN A 77 5.27 0.73 -7.06
N GLY A 78 4.43 1.38 -7.89
CA GLY A 78 3.23 0.75 -8.43
C GLY A 78 3.50 -0.46 -9.31
N LEU A 79 4.72 -0.66 -9.82
CA LEU A 79 5.10 -1.87 -10.57
C LEU A 79 4.87 -3.15 -9.75
N VAL A 80 5.12 -3.09 -8.43
CA VAL A 80 4.92 -4.22 -7.51
C VAL A 80 3.44 -4.62 -7.43
N ASN A 81 2.51 -3.70 -7.73
CA ASN A 81 1.08 -3.99 -7.71
C ASN A 81 0.64 -4.96 -8.83
N ALA A 82 1.47 -5.20 -9.86
CA ALA A 82 1.25 -6.30 -10.79
C ALA A 82 1.08 -7.65 -10.07
N GLY A 83 1.71 -7.82 -8.90
CA GLY A 83 1.56 -8.99 -8.04
C GLY A 83 0.11 -9.30 -7.66
N PHE A 84 -0.74 -8.29 -7.40
CA PHE A 84 -2.16 -8.51 -7.08
C PHE A 84 -2.91 -9.14 -8.26
N LEU A 85 -2.64 -8.65 -9.47
CA LEU A 85 -3.22 -9.11 -10.71
C LEU A 85 -2.77 -10.55 -11.06
N LEU A 86 -1.50 -10.85 -10.83
CA LEU A 86 -0.93 -12.19 -11.01
C LEU A 86 -1.53 -13.17 -10.00
N TYR A 87 -1.55 -12.80 -8.72
CA TYR A 87 -2.10 -13.62 -7.65
C TYR A 87 -3.59 -13.92 -7.86
N SER A 88 -4.40 -12.90 -8.18
CA SER A 88 -5.84 -13.08 -8.41
C SER A 88 -6.15 -14.02 -9.58
N ARG A 89 -5.37 -13.94 -10.68
CA ARG A 89 -5.51 -14.84 -11.83
C ARG A 89 -5.01 -16.25 -11.53
N GLY A 90 -3.83 -16.36 -10.91
CA GLY A 90 -3.23 -17.63 -10.53
C GLY A 90 -4.10 -18.40 -9.54
N ARG A 91 -4.61 -17.73 -8.49
CA ARG A 91 -5.54 -18.34 -7.53
C ARG A 91 -6.81 -18.87 -8.20
N ARG A 92 -7.42 -18.08 -9.10
CA ARG A 92 -8.60 -18.54 -9.87
C ARG A 92 -8.30 -19.76 -10.74
N PHE A 93 -7.12 -19.80 -11.36
CA PHE A 93 -6.69 -20.94 -12.15
C PHE A 93 -6.50 -22.20 -11.27
N VAL A 94 -5.75 -22.11 -10.18
CA VAL A 94 -5.48 -23.25 -9.29
C VAL A 94 -6.75 -23.79 -8.65
N LEU A 95 -7.63 -22.91 -8.13
CA LEU A 95 -8.91 -23.33 -7.57
C LEU A 95 -9.84 -23.94 -8.64
N GLY A 96 -9.78 -23.45 -9.88
CA GLY A 96 -10.50 -24.03 -11.02
C GLY A 96 -10.02 -25.44 -11.39
N LEU A 97 -8.75 -25.77 -11.16
CA LEU A 97 -8.21 -27.12 -11.35
C LEU A 97 -8.64 -28.08 -10.24
N GLN A 98 -8.74 -27.61 -9.00
CA GLN A 98 -9.13 -28.43 -7.86
C GLN A 98 -10.62 -28.82 -7.88
N GLY A 99 -11.48 -28.04 -8.53
CA GLY A 99 -12.93 -28.25 -8.55
C GLY A 99 -13.47 -29.14 -9.69
N ALA A 100 -12.65 -29.54 -10.67
CA ALA A 100 -13.10 -30.30 -11.83
C ALA A 100 -12.37 -31.67 -11.92
N PRO A 101 -13.09 -32.81 -11.89
CA PRO A 101 -12.46 -34.10 -12.18
C PRO A 101 -11.95 -34.08 -13.62
N ALA A 102 -10.65 -34.34 -13.81
CA ALA A 102 -10.05 -34.33 -15.14
C ALA A 102 -10.48 -35.58 -15.92
N PRO A 103 -11.21 -35.45 -17.06
CA PRO A 103 -11.42 -36.60 -17.93
C PRO A 103 -10.09 -37.05 -18.57
N PRO A 104 -9.95 -38.35 -18.89
CA PRO A 104 -8.78 -38.85 -19.62
C PRO A 104 -8.70 -38.19 -21.00
N GLY A 105 -7.53 -37.62 -21.37
CA GLY A 105 -7.30 -36.88 -22.63
C GLY A 105 -7.13 -35.35 -22.50
N THR A 106 -6.92 -34.83 -21.29
CA THR A 106 -7.00 -33.39 -20.94
C THR A 106 -5.72 -32.55 -21.08
N LEU A 107 -4.57 -33.17 -21.40
CA LEU A 107 -3.28 -32.47 -21.53
C LEU A 107 -3.32 -31.26 -22.50
N PRO A 108 -3.87 -31.37 -23.73
CA PRO A 108 -3.95 -30.24 -24.65
C PRO A 108 -4.87 -29.12 -24.15
N ALA A 109 -5.96 -29.47 -23.48
CA ALA A 109 -6.92 -28.50 -22.93
C ALA A 109 -6.33 -27.76 -21.72
N LEU A 110 -5.59 -28.46 -20.86
CA LEU A 110 -4.85 -27.87 -19.74
C LEU A 110 -3.76 -26.93 -20.24
N TRP A 111 -2.99 -27.34 -21.26
CA TRP A 111 -1.97 -26.50 -21.88
C TRP A 111 -2.56 -25.21 -22.47
N LYS A 112 -3.68 -25.29 -23.19
CA LYS A 112 -4.39 -24.10 -23.70
C LYS A 112 -4.81 -23.15 -22.57
N ARG A 113 -5.34 -23.68 -21.46
CA ARG A 113 -5.70 -22.87 -20.28
C ARG A 113 -4.48 -22.24 -19.61
N ALA A 114 -3.38 -22.99 -19.48
CA ALA A 114 -2.13 -22.50 -18.91
C ALA A 114 -1.50 -21.41 -19.79
N LEU A 115 -1.49 -21.59 -21.11
CA LEU A 115 -1.02 -20.59 -22.07
C LEU A 115 -1.89 -19.33 -22.03
N GLY A 116 -3.22 -19.47 -21.90
CA GLY A 116 -4.14 -18.36 -21.70
C GLY A 116 -3.92 -17.59 -20.40
N LEU A 117 -3.56 -18.29 -19.32
CA LEU A 117 -3.16 -17.66 -18.06
C LEU A 117 -1.84 -16.89 -18.24
N ALA A 118 -0.84 -17.52 -18.85
CA ALA A 118 0.48 -16.92 -19.07
C ALA A 118 0.39 -15.66 -19.94
N SER A 119 -0.38 -15.70 -21.04
CA SER A 119 -0.61 -14.53 -21.89
C SER A 119 -1.38 -13.43 -21.16
N SER A 120 -2.43 -13.77 -20.40
CA SER A 120 -3.18 -12.79 -19.60
C SER A 120 -2.33 -12.15 -18.49
N ALA A 121 -1.45 -12.93 -17.87
CA ALA A 121 -0.48 -12.47 -16.88
C ALA A 121 0.56 -11.54 -17.51
N ALA A 122 1.14 -11.92 -18.64
CA ALA A 122 2.10 -11.10 -19.39
C ALA A 122 1.47 -9.76 -19.82
N LEU A 123 0.23 -9.78 -20.35
CA LEU A 123 -0.50 -8.56 -20.70
C LEU A 123 -0.76 -7.67 -19.49
N ALA A 124 -1.09 -8.24 -18.33
CA ALA A 124 -1.28 -7.48 -17.11
C ALA A 124 0.03 -6.81 -16.64
N CYS A 125 1.14 -7.55 -16.65
CA CYS A 125 2.46 -7.00 -16.31
C CYS A 125 2.89 -5.92 -17.29
N ALA A 126 2.69 -6.14 -18.60
CA ALA A 126 2.99 -5.15 -19.63
C ALA A 126 2.15 -3.88 -19.44
N ALA A 127 0.85 -4.01 -19.20
CA ALA A 127 -0.04 -2.88 -18.97
C ALA A 127 0.38 -2.06 -17.74
N VAL A 128 0.71 -2.72 -16.62
CA VAL A 128 1.18 -2.03 -15.40
C VAL A 128 2.54 -1.38 -15.61
N SER A 129 3.43 -2.00 -16.39
CA SER A 129 4.78 -1.50 -16.65
C SER A 129 4.84 -0.42 -17.74
N LEU A 130 3.80 -0.29 -18.55
CA LEU A 130 3.78 0.60 -19.71
C LEU A 130 4.07 2.07 -19.34
N PRO A 131 3.41 2.70 -18.34
CA PRO A 131 3.71 4.10 -18.00
C PRO A 131 5.16 4.31 -17.55
N PHE A 132 5.72 3.36 -16.79
CA PHE A 132 7.12 3.41 -16.40
C PHE A 132 8.05 3.31 -17.62
N ALA A 133 7.79 2.38 -18.54
CA ALA A 133 8.56 2.20 -19.76
C ALA A 133 8.49 3.43 -20.68
N LEU A 134 7.31 4.02 -20.84
CA LEU A 134 7.12 5.27 -21.60
C LEU A 134 7.93 6.42 -21.00
N PHE A 135 7.97 6.54 -19.67
CA PHE A 135 8.80 7.54 -19.01
C PHE A 135 10.31 7.28 -19.21
N GLN A 136 10.76 6.02 -19.11
CA GLN A 136 12.17 5.68 -19.40
C GLN A 136 12.53 6.02 -20.85
N TYR A 137 11.66 5.70 -21.80
CA TYR A 137 11.86 6.02 -23.21
C TYR A 137 11.89 7.53 -23.47
N TYR A 138 10.95 8.27 -22.88
CA TYR A 138 10.94 9.74 -22.93
C TYR A 138 12.26 10.33 -22.41
N ALA A 139 12.75 9.85 -21.26
CA ALA A 139 14.02 10.30 -20.71
C ALA A 139 15.21 9.93 -21.60
N TYR A 140 15.20 8.74 -22.21
CA TYR A 140 16.23 8.32 -23.17
C TYR A 140 16.32 9.27 -24.36
N LEU A 141 15.19 9.59 -25.00
CA LEU A 141 15.17 10.54 -26.12
C LEU A 141 15.72 11.91 -25.71
N ARG A 142 15.41 12.39 -24.49
CA ARG A 142 15.85 13.70 -23.99
C ARG A 142 17.32 13.79 -23.62
N PHE A 143 17.88 12.74 -23.03
CA PHE A 143 19.24 12.75 -22.48
C PHE A 143 20.27 12.04 -23.35
N CYS A 144 19.87 11.03 -24.12
CA CYS A 144 20.77 10.21 -24.95
C CYS A 144 20.74 10.58 -26.43
N GLU A 145 19.68 11.24 -26.89
CA GLU A 145 19.48 11.70 -28.28
C GLU A 145 19.16 13.20 -28.38
N PRO A 146 20.08 14.09 -27.91
CA PRO A 146 19.84 15.53 -27.83
C PRO A 146 19.57 16.21 -29.19
N GLY A 147 19.80 15.54 -30.32
CA GLY A 147 19.56 16.06 -31.68
C GLY A 147 18.09 16.09 -32.13
N THR A 148 17.15 15.57 -31.33
CA THR A 148 15.73 15.43 -31.71
C THR A 148 14.88 16.71 -31.59
N GLY A 149 15.48 17.90 -31.44
CA GLY A 149 14.75 19.18 -31.57
C GLY A 149 13.66 19.46 -30.53
N LEU A 150 13.46 18.57 -29.56
CA LEU A 150 12.47 18.70 -28.49
C LEU A 150 12.89 19.73 -27.41
N GLY A 151 13.95 20.51 -27.63
CA GLY A 151 14.56 21.43 -26.67
C GLY A 151 13.57 22.43 -26.08
N GLN A 152 13.07 22.11 -24.89
CA GLN A 152 12.26 23.03 -24.10
C GLN A 152 13.26 23.84 -23.27
N SER A 153 13.15 25.17 -23.31
CA SER A 153 14.00 26.03 -22.49
C SER A 153 13.79 25.69 -21.01
N VAL A 154 14.82 25.15 -20.37
CA VAL A 154 14.79 24.87 -18.94
C VAL A 154 14.83 26.22 -18.21
N PRO A 155 13.88 26.52 -17.30
CA PRO A 155 13.89 27.76 -16.53
C PRO A 155 15.22 27.99 -15.80
N GLU A 156 15.68 29.25 -15.73
CA GLU A 156 16.99 29.59 -15.15
C GLU A 156 17.13 29.13 -13.69
N ALA A 157 16.05 29.18 -12.90
CA ALA A 157 16.06 28.67 -11.52
C ALA A 157 16.40 27.16 -11.44
N LEU A 158 15.94 26.36 -12.41
CA LEU A 158 16.28 24.94 -12.47
C LEU A 158 17.70 24.70 -12.99
N LEU A 159 18.22 25.59 -13.85
CA LEU A 159 19.61 25.57 -14.28
C LEU A 159 20.55 25.91 -13.12
N GLN A 160 20.23 26.92 -12.31
CA GLN A 160 20.97 27.25 -11.09
C GLN A 160 20.99 26.06 -10.13
N LEU A 161 19.82 25.47 -9.83
CA LEU A 161 19.74 24.27 -9.00
C LEU A 161 20.59 23.11 -9.56
N ALA A 162 20.57 22.90 -10.88
CA ALA A 162 21.36 21.87 -11.51
C ALA A 162 22.86 22.13 -11.37
N ARG A 163 23.33 23.38 -11.49
CA ARG A 163 24.73 23.75 -11.23
C ARG A 163 25.11 23.50 -9.77
N ASP A 164 24.28 23.95 -8.83
CA ASP A 164 24.54 23.82 -7.39
C ASP A 164 24.59 22.36 -6.91
N LYS A 165 23.75 21.49 -7.51
CA LYS A 165 23.68 20.08 -7.17
C LYS A 165 24.51 19.17 -8.07
N GLY A 166 25.17 19.72 -9.09
CA GLY A 166 25.93 18.94 -10.08
C GLY A 166 25.04 18.02 -10.93
N TYR A 167 23.78 18.39 -11.18
CA TYR A 167 22.87 17.61 -12.01
C TYR A 167 23.15 17.84 -13.50
N ARG A 168 23.07 16.76 -14.27
CA ARG A 168 23.11 16.84 -15.73
C ARG A 168 21.79 17.39 -16.28
N VAL A 169 21.89 18.34 -17.21
CA VAL A 169 20.75 18.96 -17.89
C VAL A 169 20.56 18.33 -19.26
N ALA A 170 19.31 18.05 -19.64
CA ALA A 170 18.98 17.51 -20.96
C ALA A 170 19.25 18.54 -22.08
N GLY A 171 19.61 18.07 -23.27
CA GLY A 171 19.76 18.92 -24.46
C GLY A 171 21.00 19.82 -24.49
N VAL A 172 21.91 19.73 -23.52
CA VAL A 172 23.20 20.45 -23.57
C VAL A 172 24.20 19.62 -24.41
N PRO A 173 24.81 20.20 -25.46
CA PRO A 173 25.85 19.50 -26.22
C PRO A 173 27.04 19.20 -25.30
N GLY A 174 27.29 17.91 -25.08
CA GLY A 174 28.29 17.42 -24.13
C GLY A 174 28.33 15.89 -24.09
N ALA A 175 29.13 15.34 -23.16
CA ALA A 175 29.25 13.90 -23.00
C ALA A 175 27.92 13.25 -22.55
N LYS A 176 27.44 12.28 -23.33
CA LYS A 176 26.23 11.51 -23.00
C LYS A 176 26.34 10.91 -21.59
N PRO A 177 25.25 10.86 -20.82
CA PRO A 177 25.23 10.14 -19.55
C PRO A 177 25.70 8.68 -19.70
N PRO A 178 26.43 8.12 -18.74
CA PRO A 178 26.98 6.76 -18.85
C PRO A 178 25.90 5.69 -18.91
N TRP A 179 24.70 5.97 -18.41
CA TRP A 179 23.55 5.07 -18.51
C TRP A 179 23.01 4.94 -19.94
N CYS A 180 23.31 5.88 -20.85
CA CYS A 180 22.92 5.78 -22.26
C CYS A 180 23.65 4.65 -23.00
N SER A 181 24.87 4.30 -22.58
CA SER A 181 25.67 3.23 -23.18
C SER A 181 25.49 1.86 -22.52
N GLN A 182 24.61 1.76 -21.52
CA GLN A 182 24.33 0.49 -20.85
C GLN A 182 23.42 -0.39 -21.70
N ARG A 183 23.53 -1.72 -21.54
CA ARG A 183 22.68 -2.71 -22.24
C ARG A 183 21.19 -2.46 -22.07
N PHE A 184 20.79 -1.95 -20.91
CA PHE A 184 19.44 -1.49 -20.62
C PHE A 184 19.54 -0.06 -20.06
N PRO A 185 19.28 0.97 -20.89
CA PRO A 185 19.45 2.36 -20.47
C PRO A 185 18.30 2.79 -19.54
N LEU A 186 18.48 2.57 -18.24
CA LEU A 186 17.49 2.88 -17.20
C LEU A 186 17.92 4.12 -16.40
N VAL A 187 17.32 5.27 -16.73
CA VAL A 187 17.59 6.52 -16.01
C VAL A 187 17.19 6.43 -14.53
N TYR A 188 16.14 5.65 -14.21
CA TYR A 188 15.65 5.51 -12.84
C TYR A 188 16.73 4.94 -11.90
N SER A 189 17.33 3.81 -12.27
CA SER A 189 18.39 3.17 -11.49
C SER A 189 19.64 4.05 -11.42
N TYR A 190 19.99 4.73 -12.52
CA TYR A 190 21.11 5.67 -12.54
C TYR A 190 20.91 6.84 -11.56
N ILE A 191 19.72 7.45 -11.53
CA ILE A 191 19.41 8.56 -10.59
C ILE A 191 19.49 8.06 -9.14
N GLN A 192 18.88 6.91 -8.87
CA GLN A 192 18.90 6.31 -7.53
C GLN A 192 20.31 6.07 -7.03
N ASP A 193 21.18 5.52 -7.88
CA ASP A 193 22.56 5.20 -7.55
C ASP A 193 23.43 6.47 -7.42
N THR A 194 23.44 7.31 -8.47
CA THR A 194 24.39 8.42 -8.61
C THR A 194 24.03 9.63 -7.75
N TYR A 195 22.76 10.02 -7.71
CA TYR A 195 22.34 11.27 -7.05
C TYR A 195 21.74 11.04 -5.68
N TRP A 196 21.10 9.89 -5.45
CA TRP A 196 20.42 9.62 -4.18
C TRP A 196 21.18 8.63 -3.29
N ASN A 197 22.22 7.97 -3.80
CA ASN A 197 22.98 6.93 -3.09
C ASN A 197 22.09 5.82 -2.50
N VAL A 198 21.04 5.45 -3.23
CA VAL A 198 20.09 4.40 -2.87
C VAL A 198 20.66 3.05 -3.33
N GLY A 199 20.67 2.06 -2.44
CA GLY A 199 21.15 0.72 -2.74
C GLY A 199 21.11 -0.17 -1.52
N PHE A 200 21.34 -1.46 -1.73
CA PHE A 200 21.32 -2.46 -0.66
C PHE A 200 22.32 -2.10 0.44
N LEU A 201 21.81 -1.90 1.66
CA LEU A 201 22.53 -1.57 2.89
C LEU A 201 23.36 -0.27 2.88
N ARG A 202 23.32 0.53 1.82
CA ARG A 202 24.14 1.77 1.71
C ARG A 202 23.80 2.82 2.78
N TYR A 203 22.57 2.79 3.28
CA TYR A 203 22.07 3.73 4.29
C TYR A 203 22.39 3.31 5.74
N PHE A 204 22.93 2.12 5.96
CA PHE A 204 23.20 1.55 7.30
C PHE A 204 24.49 2.13 7.87
N GLN A 205 24.44 3.40 8.26
CA GLN A 205 25.54 4.13 8.89
C GLN A 205 25.13 4.61 10.28
N LEU A 206 26.07 4.66 11.24
CA LEU A 206 25.80 5.11 12.61
C LEU A 206 25.23 6.54 12.67
N ARG A 207 25.62 7.41 11.73
CA ARG A 207 25.10 8.78 11.62
C ARG A 207 23.60 8.83 11.31
N GLN A 208 23.03 7.74 10.78
CA GLN A 208 21.62 7.67 10.37
C GLN A 208 20.71 7.11 11.47
N ILE A 209 21.23 6.76 12.67
CA ILE A 209 20.43 6.24 13.79
C ILE A 209 19.15 7.06 14.06
N PRO A 210 19.16 8.41 14.07
CA PRO A 210 17.94 9.19 14.24
C PRO A 210 16.84 8.86 13.21
N ASN A 211 17.23 8.59 11.96
CA ASN A 211 16.31 8.24 10.87
C ASN A 211 15.76 6.81 11.01
N PHE A 212 16.53 5.89 11.58
CA PHE A 212 16.04 4.57 11.98
C PHE A 212 15.03 4.67 13.14
N LEU A 213 15.28 5.52 14.13
CA LEU A 213 14.33 5.77 15.22
C LEU A 213 13.03 6.39 14.70
N LEU A 214 13.11 7.27 13.70
CA LEU A 214 11.93 7.84 13.05
C LEU A 214 11.11 6.80 12.28
N ALA A 215 11.76 5.81 11.65
CA ALA A 215 11.06 4.74 10.94
C ALA A 215 10.66 3.56 11.84
N LEU A 216 11.09 3.56 13.11
CA LEU A 216 10.90 2.44 14.02
C LEU A 216 9.42 2.09 14.22
N PRO A 217 8.49 3.04 14.49
CA PRO A 217 7.11 2.67 14.75
C PRO A 217 6.42 2.01 13.55
N VAL A 218 6.64 2.51 12.33
CA VAL A 218 6.05 1.91 11.12
C VAL A 218 6.64 0.53 10.82
N THR A 219 7.94 0.35 11.08
CA THR A 219 8.64 -0.93 10.90
C THR A 219 8.11 -1.97 11.88
N LEU A 220 7.99 -1.61 13.16
CA LEU A 220 7.46 -2.48 14.21
C LEU A 220 6.00 -2.84 13.97
N LEU A 221 5.14 -1.86 13.69
CA LEU A 221 3.71 -2.13 13.42
C LEU A 221 3.53 -3.02 12.19
N SER A 222 4.28 -2.78 11.11
CA SER A 222 4.16 -3.59 9.89
C SER A 222 4.72 -5.01 10.07
N SER A 223 5.81 -5.15 10.82
CA SER A 223 6.37 -6.45 11.17
C SER A 223 5.43 -7.24 12.09
N TRP A 224 4.82 -6.56 13.06
CA TRP A 224 3.85 -7.17 13.97
C TRP A 224 2.56 -7.57 13.24
N ALA A 225 2.10 -6.78 12.26
CA ALA A 225 0.99 -7.14 11.39
C ALA A 225 1.27 -8.44 10.63
N ALA A 226 2.47 -8.55 10.03
CA ALA A 226 2.89 -9.75 9.32
C ALA A 226 3.01 -10.96 10.25
N TRP A 227 3.67 -10.80 11.41
CA TRP A 227 3.82 -11.84 12.42
C TRP A 227 2.47 -12.37 12.90
N THR A 228 1.56 -11.47 13.30
CA THR A 228 0.21 -11.82 13.79
C THR A 228 -0.58 -12.61 12.75
N TYR A 229 -0.49 -12.22 11.47
CA TYR A 229 -1.18 -12.91 10.41
C TYR A 229 -0.61 -14.32 10.17
N VAL A 230 0.72 -14.42 10.07
CA VAL A 230 1.43 -15.69 9.82
C VAL A 230 1.26 -16.67 10.96
N SER A 231 1.35 -16.21 12.22
CA SER A 231 1.15 -17.06 13.40
C SER A 231 -0.27 -17.56 13.51
N THR A 232 -1.26 -16.78 13.07
CA THR A 232 -2.69 -17.16 13.11
C THR A 232 -3.09 -18.06 11.95
N ASN A 233 -2.46 -17.93 10.78
CA ASN A 233 -2.82 -18.64 9.55
C ASN A 233 -1.63 -19.38 8.89
N PRO A 234 -0.85 -20.21 9.63
CA PRO A 234 0.40 -20.77 9.12
C PRO A 234 0.20 -21.66 7.89
N ARG A 235 -0.84 -22.52 7.88
CA ARG A 235 -1.16 -23.37 6.72
C ARG A 235 -1.55 -22.56 5.49
N HIS A 236 -2.31 -21.48 5.67
CA HIS A 236 -2.72 -20.62 4.56
C HIS A 236 -1.52 -19.89 3.95
N CYS A 237 -0.55 -19.46 4.78
CA CYS A 237 0.70 -18.88 4.32
C CYS A 237 1.56 -19.90 3.57
N LEU A 238 1.68 -21.14 4.08
CA LEU A 238 2.44 -22.21 3.43
C LEU A 238 1.85 -22.61 2.06
N THR A 239 0.53 -22.62 1.93
CA THR A 239 -0.15 -22.93 0.65
C THR A 239 -0.37 -21.69 -0.23
N LEU A 240 0.16 -20.53 0.17
CA LEU A 240 -0.03 -19.24 -0.50
C LEU A 240 -1.51 -18.92 -0.77
N GLY A 241 -2.42 -19.40 0.07
CA GLY A 241 -3.86 -19.26 -0.11
C GLY A 241 -4.45 -19.93 -1.37
N LEU A 242 -3.72 -20.88 -1.95
CA LEU A 242 -4.11 -21.65 -3.13
C LEU A 242 -4.89 -22.94 -2.80
N GLU A 243 -4.93 -23.34 -1.53
CA GLU A 243 -5.70 -24.50 -1.07
C GLU A 243 -7.11 -24.06 -0.65
N ARG A 244 -8.13 -24.82 -1.10
CA ARG A 244 -9.52 -24.59 -0.71
C ARG A 244 -9.72 -24.99 0.75
N SER A 245 -10.00 -24.01 1.61
CA SER A 245 -10.34 -24.31 3.00
C SER A 245 -11.78 -24.83 3.11
N LYS A 246 -11.99 -25.92 3.85
CA LYS A 246 -13.33 -26.43 4.20
C LYS A 246 -14.23 -25.37 4.87
N SER A 247 -13.62 -24.34 5.48
CA SER A 247 -14.33 -23.20 6.07
C SER A 247 -14.84 -22.19 5.03
N GLU A 248 -14.12 -22.02 3.91
CA GLU A 248 -14.55 -21.19 2.78
C GLU A 248 -15.71 -21.84 2.01
N GLU A 249 -15.68 -23.17 1.84
CA GLU A 249 -16.80 -23.94 1.23
C GLU A 249 -18.10 -23.84 2.03
N LYS A 250 -18.01 -23.76 3.36
CA LYS A 250 -19.18 -23.60 4.25
C LYS A 250 -19.62 -22.14 4.42
N GLY A 251 -19.02 -21.19 3.69
CA GLY A 251 -19.34 -19.75 3.80
C GLY A 251 -18.96 -19.10 5.14
N LYS A 252 -18.27 -19.82 6.03
CA LYS A 252 -17.78 -19.33 7.34
C LYS A 252 -16.32 -18.88 7.23
N ALA A 253 -16.04 -17.96 6.31
CA ALA A 253 -14.70 -17.34 6.29
C ALA A 253 -14.54 -16.47 7.55
N ARG A 254 -13.35 -16.50 8.18
CA ARG A 254 -13.04 -15.59 9.30
C ARG A 254 -13.07 -14.14 8.80
N ASP A 255 -13.84 -13.30 9.49
CA ASP A 255 -13.90 -11.86 9.24
C ASP A 255 -12.81 -11.12 10.04
N GLY A 256 -12.45 -9.91 9.60
CA GLY A 256 -11.45 -9.05 10.22
C GLY A 256 -10.04 -9.23 9.63
N PHE A 257 -9.03 -8.76 10.37
CA PHE A 257 -7.64 -8.71 9.91
C PHE A 257 -7.05 -10.11 9.66
N CYS A 258 -7.39 -11.09 10.50
CA CYS A 258 -6.91 -12.47 10.36
C CYS A 258 -7.68 -13.30 9.32
N GLY A 259 -8.52 -12.68 8.50
CA GLY A 259 -9.26 -13.35 7.43
C GLY A 259 -8.38 -13.74 6.23
N PRO A 260 -8.75 -14.78 5.45
CA PRO A 260 -7.96 -15.26 4.30
C PRO A 260 -7.80 -14.20 3.20
N ALA A 261 -8.78 -13.31 3.01
CA ALA A 261 -8.74 -12.25 2.01
C ALA A 261 -7.60 -11.23 2.25
N VAL A 262 -7.13 -11.09 3.49
CA VAL A 262 -6.08 -10.13 3.88
C VAL A 262 -4.68 -10.62 3.47
N PHE A 263 -4.52 -11.91 3.18
CA PHE A 263 -3.22 -12.55 2.91
C PHE A 263 -2.39 -11.81 1.86
N VAL A 264 -2.95 -11.53 0.68
CA VAL A 264 -2.21 -10.90 -0.42
C VAL A 264 -1.71 -9.50 -0.06
N TYR A 265 -2.48 -8.77 0.76
CA TYR A 265 -2.10 -7.44 1.23
C TYR A 265 -0.97 -7.52 2.27
N VAL A 266 -0.96 -8.54 3.13
CA VAL A 266 0.15 -8.79 4.09
C VAL A 266 1.43 -9.14 3.33
N VAL A 267 1.35 -10.04 2.35
CA VAL A 267 2.50 -10.40 1.50
C VAL A 267 3.06 -9.17 0.79
N HIS A 268 2.18 -8.37 0.17
CA HIS A 268 2.56 -7.13 -0.49
C HIS A 268 3.23 -6.15 0.48
N SER A 269 2.60 -5.88 1.63
CA SER A 269 3.15 -4.98 2.66
C SER A 269 4.49 -5.45 3.21
N THR A 270 4.66 -6.75 3.39
CA THR A 270 5.91 -7.36 3.88
C THR A 270 7.02 -7.26 2.84
N ALA A 271 6.71 -7.53 1.57
CA ALA A 271 7.68 -7.37 0.48
C ALA A 271 8.15 -5.91 0.35
N LEU A 272 7.22 -4.96 0.44
CA LEU A 272 7.56 -3.53 0.45
C LEU A 272 8.37 -3.14 1.69
N LEU A 273 8.06 -3.69 2.87
CA LEU A 273 8.80 -3.44 4.09
C LEU A 273 10.25 -3.92 3.97
N VAL A 274 10.45 -5.17 3.55
CA VAL A 274 11.80 -5.75 3.37
C VAL A 274 12.59 -4.94 2.34
N PHE A 275 12.00 -4.67 1.17
CA PHE A 275 12.67 -3.87 0.14
C PHE A 275 12.99 -2.45 0.64
N GLY A 276 12.02 -1.77 1.24
CA GLY A 276 12.19 -0.39 1.72
C GLY A 276 13.21 -0.29 2.86
N PHE A 277 13.26 -1.26 3.77
CA PHE A 277 14.20 -1.26 4.88
C PHE A 277 15.64 -1.48 4.43
N PHE A 278 15.88 -2.41 3.50
CA PHE A 278 17.23 -2.77 3.07
C PHE A 278 17.76 -1.95 1.90
N CYS A 279 16.89 -1.45 1.02
CA CYS A 279 17.30 -0.83 -0.25
C CYS A 279 16.97 0.65 -0.37
N MET A 280 16.20 1.25 0.55
CA MET A 280 15.84 2.68 0.53
C MET A 280 16.38 3.41 1.76
N HIS A 281 16.35 4.75 1.72
CA HIS A 281 16.55 5.54 2.93
C HIS A 281 15.42 5.25 3.93
N VAL A 282 15.78 4.78 5.11
CA VAL A 282 14.83 4.17 6.06
C VAL A 282 13.76 5.16 6.54
N GLN A 283 14.06 6.45 6.64
CA GLN A 283 13.09 7.50 6.94
C GLN A 283 11.90 7.56 5.94
N VAL A 284 12.11 7.19 4.68
CA VAL A 284 11.09 7.20 3.61
C VAL A 284 10.05 6.10 3.81
N LEU A 285 10.36 5.09 4.63
CA LEU A 285 9.53 3.91 4.83
C LEU A 285 8.10 4.25 5.31
N THR A 286 7.97 5.29 6.15
CA THR A 286 6.68 5.75 6.67
C THR A 286 5.74 6.21 5.55
N ARG A 287 6.20 7.11 4.66
CA ARG A 287 5.39 7.55 3.51
C ARG A 287 5.24 6.48 2.45
N PHE A 288 6.23 5.61 2.31
CA PHE A 288 6.23 4.52 1.34
C PHE A 288 5.14 3.49 1.66
N LEU A 289 5.14 2.94 2.88
CA LEU A 289 4.13 1.99 3.32
C LEU A 289 2.76 2.65 3.49
N GLY A 290 2.73 3.88 4.01
CA GLY A 290 1.51 4.63 4.23
C GLY A 290 0.70 4.95 2.96
N SER A 291 1.36 5.03 1.79
CA SER A 291 0.70 5.24 0.49
C SER A 291 0.48 3.95 -0.31
N SER A 292 1.27 2.91 -0.06
CA SER A 292 1.25 1.69 -0.88
C SER A 292 0.39 0.57 -0.33
N SER A 293 0.19 0.51 0.99
CA SER A 293 -0.43 -0.65 1.64
C SER A 293 -1.54 -0.24 2.61
N PRO A 294 -2.69 -0.94 2.61
CA PRO A 294 -3.73 -0.71 3.61
C PRO A 294 -3.40 -1.34 4.98
N ILE A 295 -2.41 -2.23 5.06
CA ILE A 295 -2.12 -3.06 6.23
C ILE A 295 -1.78 -2.25 7.47
N LEU A 296 -0.99 -1.17 7.33
CA LEU A 296 -0.65 -0.30 8.46
C LEU A 296 -1.92 0.21 9.17
N TYR A 297 -2.92 0.62 8.40
CA TYR A 297 -4.18 1.17 8.90
C TYR A 297 -5.12 0.08 9.39
N TRP A 298 -5.25 -1.02 8.66
CA TRP A 298 -6.10 -2.15 9.05
C TRP A 298 -5.62 -2.80 10.35
N PHE A 299 -4.31 -3.01 10.49
CA PHE A 299 -3.74 -3.61 11.68
C PHE A 299 -3.81 -2.67 12.88
N SER A 300 -3.51 -1.37 12.70
CA SER A 300 -3.67 -0.39 13.77
C SER A 300 -5.12 -0.31 14.25
N ALA A 301 -6.09 -0.31 13.32
CA ALA A 301 -7.51 -0.36 13.66
C ALA A 301 -7.89 -1.67 14.36
N HIS A 302 -7.29 -2.80 13.98
CA HIS A 302 -7.52 -4.11 14.60
C HIS A 302 -7.07 -4.11 16.05
N LEU A 303 -5.85 -3.61 16.33
CA LEU A 303 -5.31 -3.50 17.67
C LEU A 303 -6.18 -2.60 18.56
N LEU A 304 -6.57 -1.42 18.05
CA LEU A 304 -7.48 -0.52 18.77
C LEU A 304 -8.82 -1.21 19.06
N GLN A 305 -9.39 -1.92 18.08
CA GLN A 305 -10.67 -2.60 18.27
C GLN A 305 -10.57 -3.79 19.23
N GLU A 306 -9.46 -4.52 19.28
CA GLU A 306 -9.30 -5.65 20.22
C GLU A 306 -9.03 -5.21 21.66
N HIS A 307 -8.33 -4.09 21.86
CA HIS A 307 -7.86 -3.68 23.18
C HIS A 307 -8.71 -2.58 23.83
N GLU A 308 -9.61 -1.93 23.08
CA GLU A 308 -10.45 -0.85 23.60
C GLU A 308 -11.93 -1.24 23.72
N PRO A 309 -12.42 -1.56 24.94
CA PRO A 309 -13.83 -1.88 25.16
C PRO A 309 -14.77 -0.70 24.88
N LEU A 310 -14.25 0.53 24.93
CA LEU A 310 -14.98 1.75 24.57
C LEU A 310 -15.49 1.72 23.11
N LEU A 311 -14.80 1.00 22.22
CA LEU A 311 -15.19 0.85 20.82
C LEU A 311 -16.25 -0.25 20.61
N TRP A 312 -16.47 -1.13 21.59
CA TRP A 312 -17.47 -2.20 21.54
C TRP A 312 -18.87 -1.70 21.91
N SER A 313 -18.97 -0.60 22.67
CA SER A 313 -20.23 -0.16 23.29
C SER A 313 -21.26 0.42 22.30
N THR A 314 -20.94 0.58 21.02
CA THR A 314 -21.82 1.22 20.01
C THR A 314 -22.59 0.22 19.13
N GLY A 315 -22.73 -1.02 19.57
CA GLY A 315 -23.81 -1.90 19.12
C GLY A 315 -23.42 -3.37 19.16
N THR A 316 -24.10 -4.10 20.04
CA THR A 316 -24.49 -5.52 19.92
C THR A 316 -23.67 -6.35 18.93
N ASP A 317 -22.49 -6.81 19.36
CA ASP A 317 -21.86 -8.03 18.85
C ASP A 317 -21.48 -8.88 20.06
N ASN A 318 -22.48 -9.30 20.84
CA ASN A 318 -22.36 -10.46 21.72
C ASN A 318 -23.08 -11.63 21.03
N PRO A 319 -22.38 -12.69 20.57
CA PRO A 319 -23.01 -13.89 20.03
C PRO A 319 -23.55 -14.83 21.14
N ALA A 320 -23.86 -14.31 22.32
CA ALA A 320 -24.34 -15.09 23.46
C ALA A 320 -25.57 -14.41 24.07
N SER A 321 -26.74 -14.70 23.49
CA SER A 321 -28.05 -14.82 24.16
C SER A 321 -29.14 -14.60 23.12
N GLY A 322 -29.70 -15.70 22.61
CA GLY A 322 -30.92 -15.63 21.81
C GLY A 322 -32.10 -15.19 22.66
N LYS A 323 -32.73 -14.07 22.28
CA LYS A 323 -34.18 -13.82 22.42
C LYS A 323 -34.55 -12.56 21.63
N PRO A 324 -35.58 -12.59 20.78
CA PRO A 324 -36.05 -11.42 20.05
C PRO A 324 -36.98 -10.60 20.94
N LEU A 325 -36.72 -9.31 21.14
CA LEU A 325 -37.65 -8.40 21.80
C LEU A 325 -37.78 -7.09 21.01
N GLN A 326 -38.83 -7.08 20.20
CA GLN A 326 -39.83 -6.05 19.94
C GLN A 326 -39.50 -4.60 20.35
N GLY A 327 -39.71 -3.70 19.38
CA GLY A 327 -39.25 -2.31 19.42
C GLY A 327 -39.87 -1.43 20.50
N LYS A 328 -39.07 -0.41 20.86
CA LYS A 328 -39.51 0.87 21.42
C LYS A 328 -38.64 1.98 20.83
N SER A 329 -39.29 3.09 20.51
CA SER A 329 -38.77 4.32 19.91
C SER A 329 -37.66 4.97 20.77
N PRO A 330 -36.70 5.70 20.15
CA PRO A 330 -35.73 6.46 20.91
C PRO A 330 -36.25 7.89 21.17
N SER A 331 -36.76 8.13 22.38
CA SER A 331 -36.82 9.47 22.96
C SER A 331 -35.99 9.48 24.24
N SER A 332 -34.83 10.13 24.20
CA SER A 332 -34.22 10.84 25.33
C SER A 332 -32.86 11.38 24.92
N CYS A 333 -32.76 12.71 24.95
CA CYS A 333 -31.58 13.49 24.64
C CYS A 333 -30.48 13.26 25.70
N GLY A 334 -29.43 12.53 25.33
CA GLY A 334 -28.22 12.34 26.11
C GLY A 334 -27.02 12.92 25.37
N ARG A 335 -26.56 14.11 25.82
CA ARG A 335 -25.24 14.73 25.65
C ARG A 335 -24.35 14.06 24.58
N GLY A 336 -24.36 14.62 23.37
CA GLY A 336 -23.72 14.06 22.17
C GLY A 336 -22.25 13.71 22.34
N THR A 337 -21.98 12.44 22.65
CA THR A 337 -20.66 11.84 22.46
C THR A 337 -20.43 11.69 20.97
N SER A 338 -19.42 12.34 20.42
CA SER A 338 -19.06 12.29 19.01
C SER A 338 -19.15 10.86 18.43
N ASP A 339 -19.92 10.67 17.35
CA ASP A 339 -20.01 9.39 16.62
C ASP A 339 -18.65 8.91 16.06
N ASN A 340 -17.64 9.79 16.03
CA ASN A 340 -16.29 9.46 15.60
C ASN A 340 -15.54 8.66 16.69
N PRO A 341 -15.15 7.39 16.42
CA PRO A 341 -14.49 6.54 17.40
C PRO A 341 -13.11 7.08 17.82
N VAL A 342 -12.37 7.73 16.92
CA VAL A 342 -11.06 8.32 17.23
C VAL A 342 -11.23 9.49 18.20
N VAL A 343 -12.18 10.39 17.94
CA VAL A 343 -12.48 11.52 18.85
C VAL A 343 -12.90 11.00 20.22
N ARG A 344 -13.73 9.95 20.26
CA ARG A 344 -14.14 9.32 21.52
C ARG A 344 -12.94 8.76 22.32
N LEU A 345 -11.99 8.11 21.66
CA LEU A 345 -10.77 7.63 22.32
C LEU A 345 -9.91 8.80 22.84
N LEU A 346 -9.81 9.90 22.08
CA LEU A 346 -9.06 11.08 22.49
C LEU A 346 -9.70 11.80 23.68
N LEU A 347 -11.03 11.92 23.71
CA LEU A 347 -11.75 12.48 24.86
C LEU A 347 -11.57 11.61 26.12
N ASN A 348 -11.36 10.31 25.95
CA ASN A 348 -11.12 9.36 27.03
C ASN A 348 -9.63 8.97 27.15
N TRP A 349 -8.71 9.87 26.79
CA TRP A 349 -7.27 9.58 26.72
C TRP A 349 -6.68 8.98 28.01
N ARG A 350 -7.17 9.39 29.18
CA ARG A 350 -6.67 8.88 30.46
C ARG A 350 -7.04 7.39 30.67
N SER A 351 -8.21 7.00 30.21
CA SER A 351 -8.83 5.68 30.43
C SER A 351 -8.47 4.62 29.39
N ILE A 352 -7.87 4.99 28.24
CA ILE A 352 -7.44 4.03 27.21
C ILE A 352 -6.16 3.28 27.60
N THR A 353 -5.97 2.10 27.01
CA THR A 353 -4.80 1.22 27.26
C THR A 353 -3.49 1.87 26.80
N PRO A 354 -2.33 1.50 27.39
CA PRO A 354 -1.03 2.03 26.97
C PRO A 354 -0.69 1.73 25.50
N LEU A 355 -1.17 0.59 24.98
CA LEU A 355 -1.02 0.23 23.57
C LEU A 355 -1.77 1.23 22.68
N SER A 356 -3.04 1.50 22.97
CA SER A 356 -3.85 2.45 22.19
C SER A 356 -3.31 3.87 22.28
N LYS A 357 -2.80 4.30 23.45
CA LYS A 357 -2.07 5.57 23.60
C LYS A 357 -0.87 5.62 22.66
N SER A 358 -0.11 4.53 22.56
CA SER A 358 1.07 4.46 21.69
C SER A 358 0.71 4.52 20.21
N ILE A 359 -0.34 3.81 19.79
CA ILE A 359 -0.83 3.84 18.40
C ILE A 359 -1.35 5.23 18.04
N LEU A 360 -2.27 5.78 18.82
CA LEU A 360 -2.84 7.11 18.55
C LEU A 360 -1.78 8.22 18.65
N GLY A 361 -0.87 8.11 19.63
CA GLY A 361 0.26 9.01 19.79
C GLY A 361 1.22 8.96 18.61
N PHE A 362 1.47 7.78 18.04
CA PHE A 362 2.23 7.65 16.80
C PHE A 362 1.53 8.35 15.63
N PHE A 363 0.26 8.06 15.37
CA PHE A 363 -0.49 8.65 14.25
C PHE A 363 -0.58 10.17 14.36
N LEU A 364 -1.07 10.68 15.50
CA LEU A 364 -1.28 12.11 15.70
C LEU A 364 0.03 12.88 15.90
N GLY A 365 0.99 12.28 16.62
CA GLY A 365 2.29 12.87 16.87
C GLY A 365 3.09 13.02 15.58
N TYR A 366 3.14 11.99 14.73
CA TYR A 366 3.82 12.08 13.44
C TYR A 366 3.08 12.98 12.45
N TRP A 367 1.75 12.96 12.46
CA TRP A 367 0.95 13.88 11.67
C TRP A 367 1.25 15.35 12.02
N LEU A 368 1.28 15.69 13.31
CA LEU A 368 1.59 17.05 13.78
C LEU A 368 3.06 17.41 13.56
N LEU A 369 3.98 16.52 13.92
CA LEU A 369 5.43 16.74 13.74
C LEU A 369 5.77 16.93 12.27
N GLY A 370 5.21 16.09 11.39
CA GLY A 370 5.39 16.21 9.95
C GLY A 370 4.88 17.54 9.42
N LEU A 371 3.71 18.00 9.89
CA LEU A 371 3.17 19.31 9.52
C LEU A 371 4.11 20.45 9.94
N ILE A 372 4.57 20.44 11.20
CA ILE A 372 5.49 21.45 11.73
C ILE A 372 6.79 21.48 10.93
N LEU A 373 7.43 20.32 10.72
CA LEU A 373 8.69 20.25 9.99
C LEU A 373 8.53 20.68 8.52
N HIS A 374 7.46 20.24 7.86
CA HIS A 374 7.22 20.58 6.46
C HIS A 374 6.96 22.07 6.25
N CYS A 375 6.15 22.71 7.10
CA CYS A 375 5.87 24.15 7.03
C CYS A 375 7.12 25.01 7.30
N ASN A 376 8.12 24.47 8.00
CA ASN A 376 9.41 25.12 8.27
C ASN A 376 10.51 24.70 7.28
N PHE A 377 10.16 24.04 6.16
CA PHE A 377 11.11 23.55 5.14
C PHE A 377 12.20 22.60 5.67
N LEU A 378 11.92 21.94 6.79
CA LEU A 378 12.79 20.92 7.36
C LEU A 378 12.51 19.55 6.72
N PRO A 379 13.53 18.69 6.59
CA PRO A 379 13.34 17.36 6.03
C PRO A 379 12.40 16.54 6.92
N TRP A 380 11.30 16.08 6.34
CA TRP A 380 10.39 15.09 6.91
C TRP A 380 10.34 13.87 6.00
N THR A 381 10.21 12.68 6.61
CA THR A 381 10.20 11.32 6.02
C THR A 381 10.29 11.20 4.50
#